data_AF-A0A969BX65-F1
#
_entry.id   AF-A0A969BX65-F1
#
_cell.length_a   1.000
_cell.length_b   1.000
_cell.length_c   1.000
_cell.angle_alpha   90.00
_cell.angle_beta   90.00
_cell.angle_gamma   90.00
#
_symmetry.space_group_name_H-M   'P 1'
#
loop_
_entity.id
_entity.type
_entity.pdbx_description
1 polymer ?
#
loop_
_entity_poly.entity_id
_entity_poly.type
_entity_poly.pdbx_seq_one_letter_code
_entity_poly.pdbx_strand_id
1 'polypeptide(L)'
;MAEGCSEEHARSLIPFDVRQHWVMSANVRSLMHLMDLRAKDDAQLEAQQMCELIWPHFEAWVPAIAAWYKKNRWAKARLSP
;
A
#
# COMPACT_ATOMS: atom_id res chain seq x y z
N MET A 1 -14.39 1.56 34.38
CA MET A 1 -14.77 2.11 33.05
C MET A 1 -15.02 1.03 31.98
N ALA A 2 -15.06 -0.26 32.32
CA ALA A 2 -15.13 -1.35 31.34
C ALA A 2 -16.55 -1.86 31.02
N GLU A 3 -17.57 -1.50 31.79
CA GLU A 3 -18.93 -2.02 31.62
C GLU A 3 -19.87 -0.91 31.14
N GLY A 4 -20.37 -1.04 29.91
CA GLY A 4 -21.43 -0.16 29.35
C GLY A 4 -21.00 0.83 28.26
N CYS A 5 -19.74 0.85 27.81
CA CYS A 5 -19.35 1.65 26.65
C CYS A 5 -19.81 0.98 25.34
N SER A 6 -20.25 1.76 24.35
CA SER A 6 -20.50 1.23 23.00
C SER A 6 -19.19 0.82 22.33
N GLU A 7 -19.25 -0.15 21.42
CA GLU A 7 -18.09 -0.67 20.69
C GLU A 7 -17.28 0.45 20.00
N GLU A 8 -17.97 1.48 19.47
CA GLU A 8 -17.35 2.62 18.79
C GLU A 8 -16.54 3.53 19.73
N HIS A 9 -16.86 3.54 21.03
CA HIS A 9 -16.12 4.25 22.06
C HIS A 9 -15.00 3.36 22.61
N ALA A 10 -15.29 2.07 22.82
CA ALA A 10 -14.32 1.08 23.26
C ALA A 10 -13.14 0.93 22.28
N ARG A 11 -13.38 1.06 20.96
CA ARG A 11 -12.30 0.99 19.95
C ARG A 11 -11.19 2.02 20.13
N SER A 12 -11.45 3.11 20.86
CA SER A 12 -10.43 4.13 21.18
C SER A 12 -9.30 3.58 22.05
N LEU A 13 -9.52 2.44 22.71
CA LEU A 13 -8.52 1.73 23.50
C LEU A 13 -7.68 0.75 22.66
N ILE A 14 -8.12 0.44 21.43
CA ILE A 14 -7.44 -0.54 20.57
C ILE A 14 -6.16 0.11 20.00
N PRO A 15 -4.99 -0.53 20.16
CA PRO A 15 -3.74 -0.03 19.58
C PRO A 15 -3.76 -0.04 18.04
N PHE A 16 -2.79 0.66 17.43
CA PHE A 16 -2.75 0.90 15.98
C PHE A 16 -2.50 -0.36 15.13
N ASP A 17 -2.01 -1.45 15.72
CA ASP A 17 -1.61 -2.69 15.02
C ASP A 17 -2.75 -3.70 14.86
N VAL A 18 -3.99 -3.30 15.17
CA VAL A 18 -5.18 -4.13 14.91
C VAL A 18 -5.30 -4.43 13.42
N ARG A 19 -5.40 -5.72 13.08
CA ARG A 19 -5.58 -6.16 11.70
C ARG A 19 -6.97 -5.75 11.20
N GLN A 20 -7.00 -5.10 10.03
CA GLN A 20 -8.22 -4.71 9.33
C GLN A 20 -8.25 -5.39 7.97
N HIS A 21 -9.43 -5.87 7.56
CA HIS A 21 -9.64 -6.46 6.25
C HIS A 21 -10.48 -5.50 5.40
N TRP A 22 -9.97 -5.13 4.23
CA TRP A 22 -10.62 -4.20 3.32
C TRP A 22 -10.51 -4.66 1.88
N VAL A 23 -11.42 -4.16 1.03
CA VAL A 23 -11.37 -4.32 -0.42
C VAL A 23 -11.07 -2.96 -1.03
N MET A 24 -10.07 -2.89 -1.89
CA MET A 24 -9.70 -1.67 -2.62
C MET A 24 -9.77 -1.94 -4.12
N SER A 25 -10.34 -0.98 -4.84
CA SER A 25 -10.33 -0.94 -6.30
C SER A 25 -9.49 0.23 -6.78
N ALA A 26 -8.66 0.00 -7.79
CA ALA A 26 -7.86 1.04 -8.44
C ALA A 26 -7.73 0.75 -9.93
N ASN A 27 -7.69 1.82 -10.73
CA ASN A 27 -7.21 1.70 -12.10
C ASN A 27 -5.67 1.60 -12.11
N VAL A 28 -5.11 1.21 -13.27
CA VAL A 28 -3.65 1.03 -13.45
C VAL A 28 -2.85 2.27 -13.05
N ARG A 29 -3.32 3.48 -13.38
CA ARG A 29 -2.62 4.73 -13.05
C ARG A 29 -2.58 4.97 -11.54
N SER A 30 -3.71 4.79 -10.86
CA SER A 30 -3.81 4.95 -9.40
C SER A 30 -2.97 3.90 -8.67
N LEU A 31 -2.92 2.66 -9.16
CA LEU A 31 -2.10 1.60 -8.56
C LEU A 31 -0.60 1.86 -8.72
N MET A 32 -0.16 2.31 -9.90
CA MET A 32 1.22 2.76 -10.09
C MET A 32 1.56 3.93 -9.18
N HIS A 33 0.65 4.89 -9.02
CA HIS A 33 0.87 6.03 -8.12
C HIS A 33 1.01 5.60 -6.65
N LEU A 34 0.19 4.63 -6.19
CA LEU A 34 0.34 4.05 -4.87
C LEU A 34 1.75 3.45 -4.69
N MET A 35 2.20 2.64 -5.66
CA MET A 35 3.52 2.02 -5.62
C MET A 35 4.66 3.05 -5.69
N ASP A 36 4.49 4.15 -6.43
CA ASP A 36 5.49 5.25 -6.48
C ASP A 36 5.75 5.90 -5.11
N LEU A 37 4.80 5.79 -4.18
CA LEU A 37 4.91 6.36 -2.84
C LEU A 37 5.24 5.30 -1.79
N ARG A 38 4.73 4.09 -1.94
CA ARG A 38 4.75 3.06 -0.89
C ARG A 38 5.77 1.94 -1.11
N ALA A 39 6.28 1.78 -2.32
CA ALA A 39 7.32 0.78 -2.62
C ALA A 39 8.76 1.31 -2.50
N LYS A 40 8.94 2.53 -1.99
CA LYS A 40 10.26 3.14 -1.81
C LYS A 40 10.84 2.79 -0.44
N ASP A 41 12.16 2.76 -0.36
CA ASP A 41 12.90 2.44 0.87
C ASP A 41 12.65 3.43 2.02
N ASP A 42 12.23 4.67 1.72
CA ASP A 42 11.89 5.70 2.71
C ASP A 42 10.44 5.60 3.23
N ALA A 43 9.62 4.71 2.66
CA ALA A 43 8.28 4.42 3.17
C ALA A 43 8.35 3.46 4.37
N GLN A 44 7.26 3.39 5.14
CA GLN A 44 7.13 2.44 6.25
C GLN A 44 7.19 0.98 5.73
N LEU A 45 7.89 0.09 6.45
CA LEU A 45 8.16 -1.29 6.02
C LEU A 45 6.89 -2.08 5.68
N GLU A 46 5.83 -1.96 6.47
CA GLU A 46 4.57 -2.66 6.23
C GLU A 46 3.92 -2.24 4.91
N ALA A 47 4.09 -0.98 4.51
CA ALA A 47 3.59 -0.49 3.23
C ALA A 47 4.43 -0.99 2.05
N GLN A 48 5.75 -1.13 2.24
CA GLN A 48 6.64 -1.72 1.24
C GLN A 48 6.26 -3.20 1.00
N GLN A 49 6.09 -3.97 2.07
CA GLN A 49 5.68 -5.38 2.00
C GLN A 49 4.31 -5.54 1.30
N MET A 50 3.36 -4.65 1.57
CA MET A 50 2.08 -4.63 0.85
C MET A 50 2.30 -4.42 -0.67
N CYS A 51 3.18 -3.50 -1.06
CA CYS A 51 3.50 -3.30 -2.48
C CYS A 51 4.21 -4.49 -3.12
N GLU A 52 5.10 -5.17 -2.40
CA GLU A 52 5.75 -6.41 -2.86
C GLU A 52 4.72 -7.53 -3.12
N LEU A 53 3.73 -7.66 -2.23
CA LEU A 53 2.65 -8.66 -2.39
C LEU A 53 1.70 -8.31 -3.54
N ILE A 54 1.46 -7.03 -3.81
CA ILE A 54 0.65 -6.57 -4.96
C ILE A 54 1.37 -6.79 -6.29
N TRP A 55 2.69 -6.59 -6.32
CA TRP A 55 3.50 -6.57 -7.53
C TRP A 55 3.32 -7.76 -8.48
N PRO A 56 3.38 -9.04 -8.05
CA PRO A 56 3.22 -10.18 -8.97
C PRO A 56 1.84 -10.20 -9.64
N HIS A 57 0.80 -9.74 -8.95
CA HIS A 57 -0.54 -9.63 -9.55
C HIS A 57 -0.61 -8.51 -10.58
N PHE A 58 0.08 -7.39 -10.35
CA PHE A 58 0.17 -6.31 -11.31
C PHE A 58 0.96 -6.72 -12.57
N GLU A 59 2.10 -7.41 -12.40
CA GLU A 59 2.88 -7.97 -13.51
C GLU A 59 2.06 -8.97 -14.35
N ALA A 60 1.28 -9.83 -13.70
CA ALA A 60 0.40 -10.79 -14.39
C ALA A 60 -0.77 -10.11 -15.12
N TRP A 61 -1.33 -9.04 -14.55
CA TRP A 61 -2.51 -8.36 -15.10
C TRP A 61 -2.18 -7.49 -16.32
N VAL A 62 -1.12 -6.69 -16.27
CA VAL A 62 -0.76 -5.70 -17.30
C VAL A 62 0.74 -5.73 -17.66
N PRO A 63 1.25 -6.84 -18.24
CA PRO A 63 2.69 -7.11 -18.35
C PRO A 63 3.48 -6.04 -19.12
N ALA A 64 2.93 -5.49 -20.20
CA ALA A 64 3.60 -4.44 -20.98
C ALA A 64 3.80 -3.15 -20.16
N ILE A 65 2.79 -2.77 -19.38
CA ILE A 65 2.86 -1.59 -18.50
C ILE A 65 3.79 -1.87 -17.33
N ALA A 66 3.72 -3.06 -16.72
CA ALA A 66 4.58 -3.45 -15.62
C ALA A 66 6.07 -3.44 -16.03
N ALA A 67 6.40 -3.96 -17.22
CA ALA A 67 7.76 -3.91 -17.77
C ALA A 67 8.26 -2.46 -17.94
N TRP A 68 7.43 -1.58 -18.51
CA TRP A 68 7.76 -0.16 -18.61
C TRP A 68 7.91 0.51 -17.23
N TYR A 69 7.00 0.22 -16.30
CA TYR A 69 7.00 0.79 -14.95
C TYR A 69 8.25 0.37 -14.16
N LYS A 70 8.60 -0.92 -14.20
CA LYS A 70 9.81 -1.47 -13.57
C LYS A 70 11.07 -0.80 -14.09
N LYS A 71 11.17 -0.62 -15.41
CA LYS A 71 12.31 0.03 -16.05
C LYS A 71 12.42 1.51 -15.70
N ASN A 72 11.31 2.23 -15.62
CA ASN A 72 11.32 3.70 -15.60
C ASN A 72 11.05 4.33 -14.23
N ARG A 73 10.26 3.69 -13.36
CA ARG A 73 9.68 4.32 -12.16
C ARG A 73 9.80 3.51 -10.87
N TRP A 74 9.76 2.18 -10.93
CA TRP A 74 9.75 1.30 -9.75
C TRP A 74 10.90 1.61 -8.78
N ALA A 75 10.54 1.86 -7.52
CA ALA A 75 11.47 2.17 -6.42
C ALA A 75 12.49 3.29 -6.72
N LYS A 76 12.27 4.11 -7.76
CA LYS A 76 13.17 5.22 -8.09
C LYS A 76 12.79 6.45 -7.28
N ALA A 77 13.63 6.81 -6.32
CA ALA A 77 13.62 8.15 -5.76
C ALA A 77 14.22 9.10 -6.81
N ARG A 78 13.39 9.89 -7.49
CA ARG A 78 13.89 10.93 -8.39
C ARG A 78 14.55 11.99 -7.51
N LEU A 79 15.87 12.00 -7.46
CA LEU A 79 16.61 13.12 -6.89
C LEU A 79 16.25 14.37 -7.72
N SER A 80 16.02 15.49 -7.05
CA SER A 80 15.95 16.79 -7.72
C SER A 80 17.22 16.96 -8.58
N PRO A 81 17.12 17.53 -9.79
CA PRO A 81 18.30 18.07 -10.48
C PRO A 81 19.04 19.08 -9.60
#